data_AF-A0A8J2JNK1-F1
#
_entry.id   AF-A0A8J2JNK1-F1
#
_cell.length_a   1.000
_cell.length_b   1.000
_cell.length_c   1.000
_cell.angle_alpha   90.00
_cell.angle_beta   90.00
_cell.angle_gamma   90.00
#
_symmetry.space_group_name_H-M   'P 1'
#
loop_
_entity.id
_entity.type
_entity.pdbx_description
1 polymer ?
#
loop_
_entity_poly.entity_id
_entity_poly.type
_entity_poly.pdbx_seq_one_letter_code
_entity_poly.pdbx_strand_id
1 'polypeptide(L)'
;SPDTQAWQNDYLQGTGCEMYTEALSPSFIGMTFPQASELCFIKLKLLLLAIESKTEDGNDSKISINPRGAKIQANTTGFFIAQSADEVKRAWFYCKACHVDVRDETLIKKCKCKNLATFRKGVRAVQAVGRASEYLFFN
;
A
#
# COMPACT_ATOMS: atom_id res chain seq x y z
N SER A 1 -31.36 -7.40 -1.29
CA SER A 1 -32.25 -8.52 -0.88
C SER A 1 -32.92 -9.08 -2.13
N PRO A 2 -33.40 -10.34 -2.18
CA PRO A 2 -34.17 -10.85 -3.32
C PRO A 2 -35.38 -9.97 -3.70
N ASP A 3 -35.89 -9.20 -2.74
CA ASP A 3 -37.05 -8.31 -2.90
C ASP A 3 -36.69 -6.88 -3.36
N THR A 4 -35.40 -6.57 -3.55
CA THR A 4 -34.93 -5.23 -3.93
C THR A 4 -34.59 -5.19 -5.42
N GLN A 5 -34.93 -4.08 -6.11
CA GLN A 5 -34.60 -3.93 -7.52
C GLN A 5 -33.08 -4.01 -7.77
N ALA A 6 -32.67 -4.58 -8.90
CA ALA A 6 -31.26 -4.82 -9.21
C ALA A 6 -30.38 -3.57 -9.06
N TRP A 7 -30.79 -2.44 -9.64
CA TRP A 7 -30.05 -1.16 -9.54
C TRP A 7 -29.89 -0.68 -8.09
N GLN A 8 -30.88 -0.96 -7.23
CA GLN A 8 -30.85 -0.56 -5.83
C GLN A 8 -29.88 -1.45 -5.04
N ASN A 9 -29.79 -2.73 -5.37
CA ASN A 9 -28.77 -3.62 -4.79
C ASN A 9 -27.36 -3.15 -5.18
N ASP A 10 -27.13 -2.82 -6.45
CA ASP A 10 -25.82 -2.32 -6.93
C ASP A 10 -25.45 -0.97 -6.28
N TYR A 11 -26.42 -0.06 -6.18
CA TYR A 11 -26.26 1.21 -5.49
C TYR A 11 -25.87 1.01 -4.02
N LEU A 12 -26.64 0.20 -3.28
CA LEU A 12 -26.38 -0.07 -1.87
C LEU A 12 -25.02 -0.76 -1.66
N GLN A 13 -24.60 -1.64 -2.56
CA GLN A 13 -23.26 -2.23 -2.51
C GLN A 13 -22.17 -1.15 -2.58
N GLY A 14 -22.34 -0.14 -3.43
CA GLY A 14 -21.43 1.00 -3.55
C GLY A 14 -21.39 1.89 -2.29
N THR A 15 -22.52 2.04 -1.58
CA THR A 15 -22.58 2.87 -0.37
C THR A 15 -21.76 2.34 0.80
N GLY A 16 -21.41 1.05 0.80
CA GLY A 16 -20.56 0.44 1.82
C GLY A 16 -19.06 0.71 1.61
N CYS A 17 -18.67 1.39 0.53
CA CYS A 17 -17.27 1.68 0.24
C CYS A 17 -16.85 3.02 0.84
N GLU A 18 -15.70 3.02 1.51
CA GLU A 18 -15.09 4.20 2.12
C GLU A 18 -13.63 4.34 1.72
N MET A 19 -13.03 5.50 2.01
CA MET A 19 -11.62 5.75 1.74
C MET A 19 -10.74 5.31 2.92
N TYR A 20 -9.72 4.53 2.61
CA TYR A 20 -8.75 3.99 3.55
C TYR A 20 -7.32 4.33 3.12
N THR A 21 -6.41 4.39 4.08
CA THR A 21 -4.97 4.52 3.82
C THR A 21 -4.24 3.31 4.38
N GLU A 22 -3.24 2.82 3.65
CA GLU A 22 -2.40 1.72 4.11
C GLU A 22 -1.03 1.77 3.44
N ALA A 23 0.00 1.36 4.17
CA ALA A 23 1.34 1.24 3.61
C ALA A 23 1.39 0.12 2.56
N LEU A 24 2.05 0.37 1.43
CA LEU A 24 2.28 -0.66 0.42
C LEU A 24 3.41 -1.58 0.88
N SER A 25 3.24 -2.89 0.66
CA SER A 25 4.30 -3.84 0.99
C SER A 25 5.56 -3.62 0.13
N PRO A 26 6.73 -4.12 0.57
CA PRO A 26 7.95 -4.05 -0.22
C PRO A 26 7.85 -4.73 -1.60
N SER A 27 6.86 -5.61 -1.81
CA SER A 27 6.65 -6.25 -3.11
C SER A 27 6.25 -5.27 -4.21
N PHE A 28 5.75 -4.08 -3.84
CA PHE A 28 5.36 -3.03 -4.77
C PHE A 28 6.52 -2.12 -5.19
N ILE A 29 7.65 -2.12 -4.45
CA ILE A 29 8.76 -1.20 -4.70
C ILE A 29 9.28 -1.37 -6.13
N GLY A 30 9.44 -0.25 -6.82
CA GLY A 30 9.91 -0.20 -8.21
C GLY A 30 8.83 -0.46 -9.26
N MET A 31 7.63 -0.92 -8.88
CA MET A 31 6.48 -0.94 -9.79
C MET A 31 6.07 0.49 -10.13
N THR A 32 5.61 0.71 -11.36
CA THR A 32 4.88 1.93 -11.69
C THR A 32 3.51 1.92 -11.02
N PHE A 33 2.91 3.09 -10.79
CA PHE A 33 1.57 3.16 -10.23
C PHE A 33 0.53 2.34 -11.01
N PRO A 34 0.46 2.36 -12.36
CA PRO A 34 -0.47 1.49 -13.10
C PRO A 34 -0.28 -0.01 -12.82
N GLN A 35 0.98 -0.49 -12.72
CA GLN A 35 1.26 -1.89 -12.38
C GLN A 35 0.83 -2.24 -10.94
N ALA A 36 1.06 -1.33 -9.99
CA ALA A 36 0.62 -1.50 -8.61
C ALA A 36 -0.91 -1.53 -8.52
N SER A 37 -1.59 -0.60 -9.20
CA SER A 37 -3.05 -0.51 -9.24
C SER A 37 -3.69 -1.74 -9.88
N GLU A 38 -3.11 -2.26 -10.97
CA GLU A 38 -3.56 -3.51 -11.59
C GLU A 38 -3.46 -4.70 -10.62
N LEU A 39 -2.33 -4.84 -9.91
CA LEU A 39 -2.17 -5.89 -8.91
C LEU A 39 -3.19 -5.74 -7.78
N CYS A 40 -3.36 -4.52 -7.25
CA CYS A 40 -4.36 -4.23 -6.22
C CYS A 40 -5.77 -4.61 -6.67
N PHE A 41 -6.15 -4.23 -7.89
CA PHE A 41 -7.50 -4.48 -8.39
C PHE A 41 -7.75 -5.96 -8.70
N ILE A 42 -6.85 -6.59 -9.47
CA ILE A 42 -7.05 -7.96 -9.94
C ILE A 42 -6.87 -8.97 -8.82
N LYS A 43 -5.78 -8.85 -8.06
CA LYS A 43 -5.37 -9.84 -7.05
C LYS A 43 -5.87 -9.53 -5.66
N LEU A 44 -5.88 -8.26 -5.24
CA LEU A 44 -6.25 -7.90 -3.87
C LEU A 44 -7.71 -7.46 -3.75
N LYS A 45 -8.42 -7.25 -4.87
CA LYS A 45 -9.77 -6.68 -4.91
C LYS A 45 -9.85 -5.33 -4.18
N LEU A 46 -8.83 -4.49 -4.35
CA LEU A 46 -8.73 -3.15 -3.78
C LEU A 46 -8.58 -2.10 -4.89
N LEU A 47 -9.31 -0.99 -4.78
CA LEU A 47 -9.20 0.12 -5.71
C LEU A 47 -8.18 1.14 -5.19
N LEU A 48 -6.96 1.11 -5.72
CA LEU A 48 -5.90 2.10 -5.42
C LEU A 48 -6.13 3.39 -6.23
N LEU A 49 -6.32 4.52 -5.56
CA LEU A 49 -6.60 5.82 -6.18
C LEU A 49 -5.39 6.76 -6.23
N ALA A 50 -4.62 6.80 -5.15
CA ALA A 50 -3.53 7.75 -4.98
C ALA A 50 -2.41 7.12 -4.15
N ILE A 51 -1.24 7.74 -4.21
CA ILE A 51 -0.10 7.42 -3.35
C ILE A 51 0.46 8.67 -2.70
N GLU A 52 0.94 8.54 -1.49
CA GLU A 52 1.74 9.53 -0.80
C GLU A 52 3.19 9.05 -0.73
N SER A 53 4.10 9.91 -1.19
CA SER A 53 5.54 9.73 -1.02
C SER A 53 6.06 10.78 -0.05
N LYS A 54 6.88 10.37 0.91
CA LYS A 54 7.58 11.26 1.83
C LYS A 54 8.90 11.67 1.18
N THR A 55 9.20 12.96 1.15
CA THR A 55 10.50 13.44 0.66
C THR A 55 11.61 13.11 1.68
N GLU A 56 12.86 13.08 1.22
CA GLU A 56 14.02 12.72 2.04
C GLU A 56 14.22 13.68 3.23
N ASP A 57 13.77 14.93 3.09
CA ASP A 57 13.83 15.96 4.13
C ASP A 57 12.72 15.83 5.19
N GLY A 58 11.80 14.87 5.03
CA GLY A 58 10.74 14.53 5.99
C GLY A 58 9.67 15.59 6.26
N ASN A 59 9.88 16.81 5.78
CA ASN A 59 9.01 17.97 6.01
C ASN A 59 7.92 18.16 4.94
N ASP A 60 8.01 17.48 3.79
CA ASP A 60 6.99 17.59 2.75
C ASP A 60 6.52 16.20 2.26
N SER A 61 5.21 16.03 2.22
CA SER A 61 4.57 14.78 1.79
C SER A 61 3.64 15.09 0.63
N LYS A 62 3.89 14.46 -0.52
CA LYS A 62 3.13 14.73 -1.73
C LYS A 62 2.16 13.60 -2.00
N ILE A 63 0.86 13.91 -1.90
CA ILE A 63 -0.21 13.04 -2.39
C ILE A 63 -0.31 13.23 -3.91
N SER A 64 -0.15 12.14 -4.64
CA SER A 64 -0.29 12.10 -6.10
C SER A 64 -1.48 11.21 -6.45
N ILE A 65 -2.52 11.81 -7.03
CA ILE A 65 -3.73 11.11 -7.48
C ILE A 65 -3.49 10.58 -8.88
N ASN A 66 -3.66 9.27 -9.07
CA ASN A 66 -3.44 8.56 -10.34
C ASN A 66 -2.16 9.00 -11.11
N PRO A 67 -0.98 8.93 -10.49
CA PRO A 67 0.25 9.39 -11.15
C PRO A 67 0.68 8.43 -12.25
N ARG A 68 0.82 8.92 -13.49
CA ARG A 68 1.15 8.06 -14.64
C ARG A 68 2.60 7.57 -14.69
N GLY A 69 3.54 8.36 -14.16
CA GLY A 69 4.98 8.07 -14.23
C GLY A 69 5.64 7.73 -12.89
N ALA A 70 4.90 7.79 -11.79
CA ALA A 70 5.48 7.55 -10.47
C ALA A 70 5.77 6.05 -10.28
N LYS A 71 6.94 5.77 -9.72
CA LYS A 71 7.28 4.45 -9.19
C LYS A 71 7.01 4.41 -7.70
N ILE A 72 6.53 3.27 -7.22
CA ILE A 72 6.34 3.04 -5.80
C ILE A 72 7.70 2.99 -5.12
N GLN A 73 7.89 3.86 -4.14
CA GLN A 73 9.08 3.91 -3.31
C GLN A 73 8.88 3.12 -2.00
N ALA A 74 9.97 2.91 -1.27
CA ALA A 74 9.90 2.41 0.10
C ALA A 74 8.96 3.26 0.96
N ASN A 75 8.18 2.63 1.84
CA ASN A 75 7.27 3.32 2.77
C ASN A 75 6.21 4.21 2.11
N THR A 76 5.86 3.95 0.84
CA THR A 76 4.74 4.64 0.16
C THR A 76 3.42 4.27 0.83
N THR A 77 2.60 5.28 1.15
CA THR A 77 1.21 5.08 1.60
C THR A 77 0.30 5.07 0.38
N GLY A 78 -0.55 4.05 0.24
CA GLY A 78 -1.62 4.00 -0.76
C GLY A 78 -2.95 4.49 -0.19
N PHE A 79 -3.75 5.14 -1.04
CA PHE A 79 -5.12 5.55 -0.76
C PHE A 79 -6.07 4.64 -1.53
N PHE A 80 -6.95 3.97 -0.81
CA PHE A 80 -7.81 2.92 -1.34
C PHE A 80 -9.28 3.25 -1.13
N ILE A 81 -10.14 2.76 -2.04
CA ILE A 81 -11.56 2.56 -1.76
C ILE A 81 -11.78 1.08 -1.48
N ALA A 82 -12.40 0.77 -0.33
CA ALA A 82 -12.69 -0.59 0.12
C ALA A 82 -13.90 -0.62 1.07
N GLN A 83 -14.39 -1.80 1.44
CA GLN A 83 -15.51 -1.94 2.39
C GLN A 83 -15.07 -1.96 3.85
N SER A 84 -13.78 -2.22 4.12
CA SER A 84 -13.24 -2.18 5.48
C SER A 84 -11.74 -1.98 5.52
N ALA A 85 -11.22 -1.54 6.67
CA ALA A 85 -9.79 -1.43 6.92
C ALA A 85 -9.07 -2.79 6.84
N ASP A 86 -9.73 -3.89 7.21
CA ASP A 86 -9.12 -5.23 7.19
C ASP A 86 -8.91 -5.76 5.77
N GLU A 87 -9.77 -5.40 4.82
CA GLU A 87 -9.53 -5.67 3.40
C GLU A 87 -8.28 -4.97 2.89
N VAL A 88 -8.08 -3.71 3.31
CA VAL A 88 -6.98 -2.87 2.82
C VAL A 88 -5.63 -3.38 3.34
N LYS A 89 -5.57 -3.96 4.54
CA LYS A 89 -4.34 -4.59 5.09
C LYS A 89 -3.70 -5.64 4.17
N ARG A 90 -4.45 -6.22 3.23
CA ARG A 90 -3.88 -7.13 2.22
C ARG A 90 -2.78 -6.47 1.38
N ALA A 91 -2.88 -5.17 1.10
CA ALA A 91 -1.85 -4.41 0.40
C ALA A 91 -0.52 -4.39 1.17
N TRP A 92 -0.58 -4.27 2.50
CA TRP A 92 0.59 -4.34 3.38
C TRP A 92 1.13 -5.77 3.52
N PHE A 93 0.26 -6.77 3.58
CA PHE A 93 0.66 -8.17 3.75
C PHE A 93 1.10 -8.86 2.46
N TYR A 94 0.80 -8.30 1.29
CA TYR A 94 1.11 -8.94 0.01
C TYR A 94 2.60 -9.23 -0.13
N CYS A 95 2.94 -10.49 -0.39
CA CYS A 95 4.30 -10.93 -0.63
C CYS A 95 4.29 -11.71 -1.94
N LYS A 96 5.02 -11.24 -2.96
CA LYS A 96 5.05 -11.92 -4.26
C LYS A 96 5.48 -13.39 -4.13
N ALA A 97 6.44 -13.69 -3.26
CA ALA A 97 6.92 -15.07 -3.07
C ALA A 97 5.90 -15.99 -2.38
N CYS A 98 4.95 -15.45 -1.59
CA CYS A 98 3.98 -16.26 -0.85
C CYS A 98 2.57 -16.23 -1.45
N HIS A 99 2.19 -15.11 -2.10
CA HIS A 99 0.80 -14.79 -2.41
C HIS A 99 0.54 -14.61 -3.92
N VAL A 100 1.52 -14.85 -4.80
CA VAL A 100 1.31 -14.71 -6.25
C VAL A 100 0.26 -15.68 -6.79
N ASP A 101 0.25 -16.91 -6.26
CA ASP A 101 -0.64 -18.00 -6.69
C ASP A 101 -1.90 -18.15 -5.81
N VAL A 102 -2.03 -17.32 -4.78
CA VAL A 102 -3.25 -17.28 -3.96
C VAL A 102 -4.38 -16.71 -4.82
N ARG A 103 -5.47 -17.49 -4.95
CA ARG A 103 -6.66 -17.12 -5.73
C ARG A 103 -7.70 -16.39 -4.90
N ASP A 104 -7.92 -16.85 -3.68
CA ASP A 104 -8.83 -16.25 -2.72
C ASP A 104 -8.08 -15.16 -1.93
N GLU A 105 -8.43 -13.91 -2.17
CA GLU A 105 -7.81 -12.74 -1.57
C GLU A 105 -7.95 -12.71 -0.04
N THR A 106 -8.93 -13.40 0.54
CA THR A 106 -9.14 -13.44 2.01
C THR A 106 -8.06 -14.26 2.73
N LEU A 107 -7.31 -15.08 1.98
CA LEU A 107 -6.17 -15.85 2.50
C LEU A 107 -4.87 -15.04 2.53
N ILE A 108 -4.85 -13.83 1.97
CA ILE A 108 -3.69 -12.94 1.99
C ILE A 108 -3.55 -12.35 3.40
N LYS A 109 -2.69 -12.98 4.20
CA LYS A 109 -2.40 -12.62 5.59
C LYS A 109 -0.91 -12.39 5.77
N LYS A 110 -0.52 -11.91 6.96
CA LYS A 110 0.90 -11.67 7.29
C LYS A 110 1.73 -12.94 7.08
N CYS A 111 2.68 -12.91 6.15
CA CYS A 111 3.60 -14.02 5.88
C CYS A 111 4.75 -14.09 6.90
N LYS A 112 5.47 -15.22 6.92
CA LYS A 112 6.64 -15.46 7.80
C LYS A 112 7.99 -15.09 7.15
N CYS A 113 7.99 -14.46 5.97
CA CYS A 113 9.23 -14.10 5.28
C CYS A 113 10.10 -13.18 6.14
N LYS A 114 11.36 -13.57 6.35
CA LYS A 114 12.34 -12.80 7.14
C LYS A 114 12.60 -11.40 6.56
N ASN A 115 12.49 -11.25 5.23
CA ASN A 115 12.77 -10.00 4.51
C ASN A 115 11.76 -8.87 4.78
N LEU A 116 10.54 -9.17 5.24
CA LEU A 116 9.60 -8.12 5.70
C LEU A 116 10.06 -7.52 7.04
N ALA A 117 10.75 -8.31 7.88
CA ALA A 117 11.27 -7.87 9.17
C ALA A 117 12.58 -7.07 9.04
N THR A 118 13.40 -7.35 8.03
CA THR A 118 14.65 -6.60 7.78
C THR A 118 14.36 -5.15 7.35
N PHE A 119 13.25 -4.90 6.64
CA PHE A 119 12.81 -3.53 6.33
C PHE A 119 12.50 -2.72 7.61
N ARG A 120 11.91 -3.34 8.64
CA ARG A 120 11.68 -2.71 9.96
C ARG A 120 12.99 -2.32 10.68
N LYS A 121 14.08 -3.06 10.45
CA LYS A 121 15.40 -2.80 11.06
C LYS A 121 16.22 -1.80 10.23
N GLY A 122 16.15 -1.87 8.91
CA GLY A 122 16.81 -0.93 8.00
C GLY A 122 16.32 0.50 8.18
N VAL A 123 15.01 0.71 8.34
CA VAL A 123 14.43 2.05 8.57
C VAL A 123 14.92 2.68 9.89
N ARG A 124 15.04 1.88 10.97
CA ARG A 124 15.61 2.36 12.24
C ARG A 124 17.12 2.63 12.14
N ALA A 125 17.85 1.79 11.41
CA ALA A 125 19.29 1.96 11.22
C ALA A 125 19.63 3.18 10.35
N VAL A 126 18.88 3.42 9.27
CA VAL A 126 19.08 4.58 8.38
C VAL A 126 18.69 5.89 9.08
N GLN A 127 17.59 5.92 9.85
CA GLN A 127 17.26 7.10 10.69
C GLN A 127 18.32 7.40 11.77
N ALA A 128 18.98 6.36 12.30
CA ALA A 128 20.05 6.54 13.28
C ALA A 128 21.36 7.05 12.65
N VAL A 129 21.67 6.64 11.42
CA VAL A 129 22.88 7.08 10.70
C VAL A 129 22.74 8.53 10.19
N GLY A 130 21.54 8.94 9.74
CA GLY A 130 21.29 10.33 9.34
C GLY A 130 21.53 11.35 10.46
N ARG A 131 21.20 11.00 11.71
CA ARG A 131 21.48 11.85 12.88
C ARG A 131 22.96 11.90 13.30
N ALA A 132 23.75 10.91 12.93
CA ALA A 132 25.17 10.87 13.27
C ALA A 132 26.05 11.68 12.30
N SER A 133 25.57 11.92 11.07
CA SER A 133 26.35 12.63 10.05
C SER A 133 26.32 14.16 10.18
N GLU A 134 25.37 14.74 10.93
CA GLU A 134 25.31 16.20 11.19
C GLU A 134 26.31 16.69 12.26
N TYR A 135 26.96 15.79 13.02
CA TYR A 135 27.94 16.17 14.05
C TYR A 135 29.40 16.22 13.57
N LEU A 136 29.69 15.79 12.34
CA LEU A 136 31.07 15.72 11.81
C LEU A 136 31.41 16.79 10.76
N PHE A 137 30.51 17.74 10.48
CA PHE A 137 30.77 18.87 9.56
C PHE A 137 30.88 20.24 10.27
N PHE A 138 31.03 20.27 11.59
CA PHE A 138 31.23 21.48 12.39
C PHE A 138 32.45 21.40 13.34
N ASN A 139 33.57 20.83 12.87
CA ASN A 139 34.90 21.14 13.38
C ASN A 139 35.85 21.42 12.21
#